data_AF-A0A3B5KZH5-F1
#
_entry.id   AF-A0A3B5KZH5-F1
#
_cell.length_a   1.000
_cell.length_b   1.000
_cell.length_c   1.000
_cell.angle_alpha   90.00
_cell.angle_beta   90.00
_cell.angle_gamma   90.00
#
_symmetry.space_group_name_H-M   'P 1'
#
loop_
_entity.id
_entity.type
_entity.pdbx_description
1 polymer ?
#
loop_
_entity_poly.entity_id
_entity_poly.type
_entity_poly.pdbx_seq_one_letter_code
_entity_poly.pdbx_strand_id
1 'polypeptide(L)'
;LSHLTHVWKEAMSELSRLLAEELPPVPPPPQRDRVVFFQQLATLYVRYVQVFRQLEEAHNMLVHPQKRRLILLLLKGVMGRVLELKYEMVEKEFSEYHYVDDILHALKLTPSALEIPIPYFFVGERSKEIEERKTMLLDTSMDRVMTEEEAIKIIQMVERAWQGRVRAKLNKEIRFSNFDRRHRAKTAGSAFNELAAIRIQKVWKGYLQRKKTKIARDEEMIFLGMVMDPKYQVPLSAEIDAQAIDTSIRVKQKKHEEVYQNAIDEILKQIREMEWNDISKTLKNQIRQWFYECRNDTGLFPDYPTVEEGGSAIIFAEKTPQQVKCIMN
;
A
#
# COMPACT_ATOMS: atom_id res chain seq x y z
N LEU A 1 4.25 1.58 -28.06
CA LEU A 1 2.97 0.84 -27.88
C LEU A 1 3.14 -0.68 -28.04
N SER A 2 3.89 -1.16 -29.04
CA SER A 2 4.20 -2.60 -29.20
C SER A 2 4.99 -3.19 -28.04
N HIS A 3 5.98 -2.46 -27.52
CA HIS A 3 6.82 -2.95 -26.41
C HIS A 3 6.04 -3.15 -25.11
N LEU A 4 5.25 -2.17 -24.65
CA LEU A 4 4.47 -2.31 -23.41
C LEU A 4 3.41 -3.42 -23.51
N THR A 5 2.81 -3.59 -24.68
CA THR A 5 1.85 -4.68 -24.89
C THR A 5 2.52 -6.04 -24.91
N HIS A 6 3.80 -6.11 -25.26
CA HIS A 6 4.63 -7.30 -25.12
C HIS A 6 4.94 -7.58 -23.65
N VAL A 7 5.48 -6.60 -22.91
CA VAL A 7 5.82 -6.72 -21.48
C VAL A 7 4.61 -7.18 -20.65
N TRP A 8 3.45 -6.59 -20.90
CA TRP A 8 2.20 -7.01 -20.26
C TRP A 8 1.81 -8.45 -20.62
N LYS A 9 1.90 -8.83 -21.90
CA LYS A 9 1.54 -10.19 -22.34
C LYS A 9 2.49 -11.24 -21.75
N GLU A 10 3.78 -10.94 -21.71
CA GLU A 10 4.79 -11.80 -21.07
C GLU A 10 4.50 -11.97 -19.59
N ALA A 11 4.27 -10.87 -18.87
CA ALA A 11 3.91 -10.91 -17.45
C ALA A 11 2.65 -11.73 -17.20
N MET A 12 1.64 -11.59 -18.06
CA MET A 12 0.38 -12.35 -17.93
C MET A 12 0.55 -13.84 -18.23
N SER A 13 1.34 -14.17 -19.25
CA SER A 13 1.67 -15.56 -19.58
C SER A 13 2.45 -16.22 -18.45
N GLU A 14 3.42 -15.51 -17.88
CA GLU A 14 4.22 -16.01 -16.77
C GLU A 14 3.39 -16.16 -15.50
N LEU A 15 2.51 -15.19 -15.19
CA LEU A 15 1.58 -15.29 -14.08
C LEU A 15 0.64 -16.49 -14.24
N SER A 16 0.10 -16.70 -15.44
CA SER A 16 -0.78 -17.85 -15.72
C SER A 16 -0.03 -19.18 -15.54
N ARG A 17 1.25 -19.23 -15.94
CA ARG A 17 2.13 -20.38 -15.73
C ARG A 17 2.39 -20.64 -14.25
N LEU A 18 2.74 -19.60 -13.48
CA LEU A 18 2.95 -19.69 -12.04
C LEU A 18 1.69 -20.17 -11.30
N LEU A 19 0.52 -19.65 -11.67
CA LEU A 19 -0.75 -20.07 -11.08
C LEU A 19 -1.07 -21.54 -11.38
N ALA A 20 -0.77 -22.01 -12.60
CA ALA A 20 -0.95 -23.42 -12.95
C ALA A 20 0.05 -24.34 -12.21
N GLU A 21 1.26 -23.85 -11.91
CA GLU A 21 2.25 -24.57 -11.10
C GLU A 21 1.85 -24.64 -9.61
N GLU A 22 1.29 -23.57 -9.05
CA GLU A 22 0.87 -23.51 -7.64
C GLU A 22 -0.46 -24.21 -7.36
N LEU A 23 -1.38 -24.20 -8.32
CA LEU A 23 -2.72 -24.80 -8.21
C LEU A 23 -2.92 -25.89 -9.27
N PRO A 24 -2.17 -27.00 -9.21
CA PRO A 24 -2.38 -28.12 -10.12
C PRO A 24 -3.76 -28.78 -9.85
N PRO A 25 -4.41 -29.36 -10.88
CA PRO A 25 -5.72 -30.01 -10.74
C PRO A 25 -5.74 -31.14 -9.71
N VAL A 26 -4.59 -31.79 -9.49
CA VAL A 26 -4.38 -32.80 -8.46
C VAL A 26 -3.26 -32.31 -7.54
N PRO A 27 -3.51 -32.16 -6.23
CA PRO A 27 -2.49 -31.67 -5.31
C PRO A 27 -1.33 -32.68 -5.23
N PRO A 28 -0.08 -32.23 -5.39
CA PRO A 28 1.09 -33.11 -5.27
C PRO A 28 1.23 -33.61 -3.83
N PRO A 29 1.90 -34.76 -3.63
CA PRO A 29 2.23 -35.22 -2.30
C PRO A 29 3.13 -34.20 -1.59
N PRO A 30 3.02 -34.05 -0.26
CA PRO A 30 3.82 -33.09 0.48
C PRO A 30 5.31 -33.37 0.31
N GLN A 31 6.05 -32.35 -0.10
CA GLN A 31 7.50 -32.43 -0.30
C GLN A 31 8.19 -32.66 1.06
N ARG A 32 8.81 -33.83 1.24
CA ARG A 32 9.47 -34.21 2.51
C ARG A 32 10.89 -33.67 2.64
N ASP A 33 11.53 -33.43 1.51
CA ASP A 33 12.88 -32.85 1.48
C ASP A 33 12.79 -31.33 1.64
N ARG A 34 13.30 -30.83 2.77
CA ARG A 34 13.34 -29.41 3.09
C ARG A 34 14.11 -28.60 2.05
N VAL A 35 15.21 -29.13 1.51
CA VAL A 35 16.06 -28.41 0.57
C VAL A 35 15.33 -28.21 -0.76
N VAL A 36 14.71 -29.27 -1.27
CA VAL A 36 13.94 -29.21 -2.52
C VAL A 36 12.71 -28.32 -2.34
N PHE A 37 12.02 -28.41 -1.21
CA PHE A 37 10.88 -27.56 -0.90
C PHE A 37 11.28 -26.08 -0.87
N PHE A 38 12.37 -25.74 -0.17
CA PHE A 38 12.86 -24.37 -0.11
C PHE A 38 13.30 -23.85 -1.49
N GLN A 39 13.99 -24.67 -2.28
CA GLN A 39 14.38 -24.30 -3.65
C GLN A 39 13.16 -24.01 -4.53
N GLN A 40 12.09 -24.81 -4.43
CA GLN A 40 10.83 -24.56 -5.15
C GLN A 40 10.20 -23.23 -4.71
N LEU A 41 10.10 -23.00 -3.39
CA LEU A 41 9.52 -21.79 -2.82
C LEU A 41 10.31 -20.53 -3.22
N ALA A 42 11.64 -20.59 -3.11
CA ALA A 42 12.52 -19.50 -3.51
C ALA A 42 12.45 -19.23 -5.03
N THR A 43 12.29 -20.27 -5.85
CA THR A 43 12.10 -20.13 -7.30
C THR A 43 10.80 -19.42 -7.63
N LEU A 44 9.70 -19.79 -6.96
CA LEU A 44 8.41 -19.09 -7.08
C LEU A 44 8.55 -17.63 -6.67
N TYR A 45 9.16 -17.34 -5.51
CA TYR A 45 9.39 -15.98 -5.04
C TYR A 45 10.12 -15.11 -6.08
N VAL A 46 11.26 -15.59 -6.61
CA VAL A 46 12.04 -14.84 -7.61
C VAL A 46 11.22 -14.59 -8.88
N ARG A 47 10.46 -15.58 -9.36
CA ARG A 47 9.62 -15.44 -10.55
C ARG A 47 8.46 -14.47 -10.35
N TYR A 48 7.79 -14.50 -9.19
CA TYR A 48 6.75 -13.53 -8.85
C TYR A 48 7.30 -12.11 -8.70
N VAL A 49 8.54 -11.94 -8.20
CA VAL A 49 9.22 -10.63 -8.18
C VAL A 49 9.47 -10.12 -9.60
N GLN A 50 9.83 -10.99 -10.56
CA GLN A 50 9.95 -10.58 -11.97
C GLN A 50 8.61 -10.15 -12.56
N VAL A 51 7.55 -10.93 -12.34
CA VAL A 51 6.19 -10.58 -12.78
C VAL A 51 5.75 -9.25 -12.18
N PHE A 52 6.00 -9.03 -10.88
CA PHE A 52 5.71 -7.77 -10.21
C PHE A 52 6.37 -6.58 -10.92
N ARG A 53 7.67 -6.67 -11.23
CA ARG A 53 8.42 -5.60 -11.91
C ARG A 53 7.86 -5.30 -13.30
N GLN A 54 7.56 -6.34 -14.08
CA GLN A 54 6.98 -6.18 -15.41
C GLN A 54 5.58 -5.56 -15.36
N LEU A 55 4.75 -5.97 -14.39
CA LEU A 55 3.43 -5.39 -14.18
C LEU A 55 3.50 -3.93 -13.72
N GLU A 56 4.46 -3.59 -12.86
CA GLU A 56 4.73 -2.23 -12.41
C GLU A 56 5.13 -1.34 -13.59
N GLU A 57 6.08 -1.78 -14.42
CA GLU A 57 6.52 -1.08 -15.63
C GLU A 57 5.36 -0.90 -16.62
N ALA A 58 4.60 -1.97 -16.87
CA ALA A 58 3.44 -1.92 -17.74
C ALA A 58 2.38 -0.94 -17.21
N HIS A 59 2.05 -1.01 -15.93
CA HIS A 59 1.10 -0.08 -15.29
C HIS A 59 1.57 1.37 -15.42
N ASN A 60 2.86 1.60 -15.17
CA ASN A 60 3.46 2.93 -15.16
C ASN A 60 3.40 3.60 -16.53
N MET A 61 3.69 2.83 -17.59
CA MET A 61 3.85 3.35 -18.95
C MET A 61 2.56 3.28 -19.79
N LEU A 62 1.56 2.47 -19.39
CA LEU A 62 0.32 2.32 -20.15
C LEU A 62 -0.58 3.56 -20.03
N VAL A 63 -1.10 3.99 -21.18
CA VAL A 63 -1.98 5.17 -21.29
C VAL A 63 -3.47 4.76 -21.34
N HIS A 64 -3.78 3.48 -21.55
CA HIS A 64 -5.15 3.01 -21.68
C HIS A 64 -5.82 2.84 -20.30
N PRO A 65 -6.89 3.58 -19.98
CA PRO A 65 -7.44 3.66 -18.62
C PRO A 65 -8.06 2.35 -18.11
N GLN A 66 -8.81 1.61 -18.95
CA GLN A 66 -9.39 0.31 -18.53
C GLN A 66 -8.30 -0.75 -18.27
N LYS A 67 -7.36 -0.94 -19.19
CA LYS A 67 -6.25 -1.90 -19.03
C LYS A 67 -5.41 -1.57 -17.79
N ARG A 68 -5.13 -0.29 -17.55
CA ARG A 68 -4.36 0.15 -16.39
C ARG A 68 -5.04 -0.23 -15.06
N ARG A 69 -6.36 -0.07 -14.95
CA ARG A 69 -7.14 -0.53 -13.79
C ARG A 69 -7.03 -2.04 -13.56
N LEU A 70 -7.15 -2.84 -14.63
CA LEU A 70 -6.99 -4.29 -14.55
C LEU A 70 -5.59 -4.67 -14.06
N ILE A 71 -4.56 -4.05 -14.62
CA ILE A 71 -3.17 -4.29 -14.23
C ILE A 71 -2.96 -3.92 -12.76
N LEU A 72 -3.55 -2.82 -12.29
CA LEU A 72 -3.45 -2.42 -10.89
C LEU A 72 -4.02 -3.47 -9.93
N LEU A 73 -5.16 -4.09 -10.28
CA LEU A 73 -5.75 -5.16 -9.47
C LEU A 73 -4.81 -6.37 -9.40
N LEU A 74 -4.24 -6.77 -10.54
CA LEU A 74 -3.32 -7.89 -10.62
C LEU A 74 -2.00 -7.61 -9.91
N LEU A 75 -1.47 -6.39 -10.05
CA LEU A 75 -0.28 -5.94 -9.36
C LEU A 75 -0.46 -6.04 -7.84
N LYS A 76 -1.63 -5.61 -7.31
CA LYS A 76 -1.96 -5.77 -5.89
C LYS A 76 -2.04 -7.25 -5.46
N GLY A 77 -2.60 -8.12 -6.29
CA GLY A 77 -2.62 -9.56 -6.03
C GLY A 77 -1.22 -10.17 -5.99
N VAL A 78 -0.38 -9.85 -6.98
CA VAL A 78 1.02 -10.29 -7.04
C VAL A 78 1.82 -9.76 -5.85
N MET A 79 1.60 -8.51 -5.43
CA MET A 79 2.21 -7.97 -4.22
C MET A 79 1.88 -8.80 -2.98
N GLY A 80 0.61 -9.16 -2.81
CA GLY A 80 0.17 -10.04 -1.73
C GLY A 80 0.92 -11.38 -1.79
N ARG A 81 0.95 -12.02 -2.97
CA ARG A 81 1.61 -13.31 -3.16
C ARG A 81 3.12 -13.26 -2.89
N VAL A 82 3.81 -12.20 -3.31
CA VAL A 82 5.25 -11.99 -3.03
C VAL A 82 5.49 -11.91 -1.52
N LEU A 83 4.60 -11.24 -0.77
CA LEU A 83 4.70 -11.15 0.69
C LEU A 83 4.42 -12.49 1.37
N GLU A 84 3.41 -13.24 0.91
CA GLU A 84 3.10 -14.59 1.42
C GLU A 84 4.29 -15.54 1.22
N LEU A 85 4.84 -15.58 0.01
CA LEU A 85 6.00 -16.42 -0.31
C LEU A 85 7.21 -16.03 0.53
N LYS A 86 7.47 -14.72 0.69
CA LYS A 86 8.56 -14.25 1.54
C LYS A 86 8.36 -14.64 3.00
N TYR A 87 7.13 -14.52 3.50
CA TYR A 87 6.77 -14.93 4.86
C TYR A 87 7.02 -16.43 5.06
N GLU A 88 6.55 -17.26 4.12
CA GLU A 88 6.75 -18.71 4.17
C GLU A 88 8.24 -19.07 4.12
N MET A 89 9.04 -18.41 3.29
CA MET A 89 10.50 -18.63 3.26
C MET A 89 11.15 -18.35 4.63
N VAL A 90 10.80 -17.23 5.25
CA VAL A 90 11.32 -16.83 6.57
C VAL A 90 10.90 -17.83 7.65
N GLU A 91 9.64 -18.28 7.61
CA GLU A 91 9.12 -19.23 8.59
C GLU A 91 9.83 -20.59 8.52
N LYS A 92 10.14 -21.06 7.30
CA LYS A 92 10.73 -22.39 7.09
C LYS A 92 12.24 -22.41 7.29
N GLU A 93 12.94 -21.33 6.96
CA GLU A 93 14.40 -21.21 7.16
C GLU A 93 14.79 -20.59 8.51
N PHE A 94 13.83 -20.00 9.25
CA PHE A 94 14.07 -19.23 10.47
C PHE A 94 15.10 -18.10 10.29
N SER A 95 15.14 -17.51 9.10
CA SER A 95 16.08 -16.46 8.72
C SER A 95 15.39 -15.42 7.84
N GLU A 96 15.70 -14.15 8.01
CA GLU A 96 15.26 -13.09 7.09
C GLU A 96 16.09 -13.07 5.79
N TYR A 97 17.36 -13.51 5.91
CA TYR A 97 18.35 -13.53 4.84
C TYR A 97 18.37 -14.88 4.15
N HIS A 98 18.22 -14.87 2.83
CA HIS A 98 18.15 -16.06 1.99
C HIS A 98 19.11 -15.91 0.82
N TYR A 99 19.94 -16.93 0.59
CA TYR A 99 20.87 -16.99 -0.53
C TYR A 99 20.15 -17.65 -1.71
N VAL A 100 19.98 -16.92 -2.80
CA VAL A 100 19.24 -17.37 -4.00
C VAL A 100 20.13 -17.35 -5.25
N ASP A 101 21.46 -17.31 -5.08
CA ASP A 101 22.44 -17.17 -6.16
C ASP A 101 22.31 -18.27 -7.23
N ASP A 102 22.11 -19.52 -6.81
CA ASP A 102 21.92 -20.66 -7.72
C ASP A 102 20.65 -20.50 -8.57
N ILE A 103 19.58 -19.98 -7.98
CA ILE A 103 18.30 -19.73 -8.64
C ILE A 103 18.43 -18.57 -9.61
N LEU A 104 19.09 -17.48 -9.20
CA LEU A 104 19.39 -16.34 -10.07
C LEU A 104 20.24 -16.78 -11.27
N HIS A 105 21.26 -17.61 -11.04
CA HIS A 105 22.10 -18.16 -12.10
C HIS A 105 21.29 -19.02 -13.07
N ALA A 106 20.44 -19.93 -12.56
CA ALA A 106 19.57 -20.79 -13.38
C ALA A 106 18.59 -19.96 -14.24
N LEU A 107 18.07 -18.86 -13.70
CA LEU A 107 17.16 -17.95 -14.40
C LEU A 107 17.89 -16.88 -15.24
N LYS A 108 19.23 -16.88 -15.25
CA LYS A 108 20.06 -15.85 -15.92
C LYS A 108 19.73 -14.42 -15.47
N LEU A 109 19.43 -14.26 -14.19
CA LEU A 109 19.10 -12.99 -13.57
C LEU A 109 20.29 -12.42 -12.79
N THR A 110 20.39 -11.10 -12.77
CA THR A 110 21.32 -10.38 -11.90
C THR A 110 20.66 -10.07 -10.55
N PRO A 111 21.42 -9.86 -9.46
CA PRO A 111 20.85 -9.50 -8.16
C PRO A 111 19.98 -8.24 -8.19
N SER A 112 20.29 -7.30 -9.10
CA SER A 112 19.48 -6.10 -9.34
C SER A 112 18.05 -6.42 -9.80
N ALA A 113 17.78 -7.62 -10.34
CA ALA A 113 16.46 -8.07 -10.73
C ALA A 113 15.57 -8.42 -9.52
N LEU A 114 16.16 -8.62 -8.33
CA LEU A 114 15.41 -8.89 -7.09
C LEU A 114 15.01 -7.61 -6.34
N GLU A 115 15.50 -6.45 -6.78
CA GLU A 115 15.08 -5.16 -6.22
C GLU A 115 13.59 -4.94 -6.51
N ILE A 116 12.82 -4.74 -5.45
CA ILE A 116 11.37 -4.49 -5.53
C ILE A 116 11.19 -2.97 -5.66
N PRO A 117 10.81 -2.45 -6.85
CA PRO A 117 10.52 -1.02 -7.01
C PRO A 117 9.32 -0.61 -6.15
N ILE A 118 9.31 0.65 -5.72
CA ILE A 118 8.15 1.25 -5.05
C ILE A 118 7.12 1.59 -6.14
N PRO A 119 5.93 0.96 -6.18
CA PRO A 119 4.96 1.22 -7.23
C PRO A 119 4.52 2.68 -7.28
N TYR A 120 4.55 3.27 -8.49
CA TYR A 120 4.20 4.69 -8.67
C TYR A 120 2.77 5.05 -8.25
N PHE A 121 1.82 4.09 -8.28
CA PHE A 121 0.43 4.37 -7.90
C PHE A 121 0.29 4.81 -6.44
N PHE A 122 1.20 4.41 -5.54
CA PHE A 122 1.20 4.86 -4.14
C PHE A 122 1.39 6.38 -4.00
N VAL A 123 2.16 6.98 -4.91
CA VAL A 123 2.46 8.42 -4.91
C VAL A 123 1.47 9.16 -5.82
N GLY A 124 1.22 8.63 -7.01
CA GLY A 124 0.46 9.30 -8.06
C GLY A 124 -1.05 9.25 -7.88
N GLU A 125 -1.63 8.09 -7.56
CA GLU A 125 -3.10 7.95 -7.50
C GLU A 125 -3.68 8.45 -6.18
N ARG A 126 -2.88 8.37 -5.10
CA ARG A 126 -3.22 8.95 -3.81
C ARG A 126 -3.10 10.47 -3.78
N SER A 127 -2.55 11.11 -4.82
CA SER A 127 -2.39 12.57 -4.86
C SER A 127 -3.71 13.30 -4.69
N LYS A 128 -4.82 12.80 -5.25
CA LYS A 128 -6.16 13.37 -5.04
C LYS A 128 -6.61 13.25 -3.58
N GLU A 129 -6.52 12.07 -2.98
CA GLU A 129 -6.86 11.86 -1.57
C GLU A 129 -5.98 12.69 -0.62
N ILE A 130 -4.68 12.81 -0.92
CA ILE A 130 -3.73 13.63 -0.17
C ILE A 130 -4.10 15.11 -0.31
N GLU A 131 -4.44 15.56 -1.50
CA GLU A 131 -4.82 16.94 -1.75
C GLU A 131 -6.17 17.26 -1.09
N GLU A 132 -7.16 16.38 -1.19
CA GLU A 132 -8.44 16.48 -0.47
C GLU A 132 -8.24 16.54 1.05
N ARG A 133 -7.33 15.74 1.60
CA ARG A 133 -6.97 15.82 3.03
C ARG A 133 -6.24 17.10 3.38
N LYS A 134 -5.35 17.60 2.52
CA LYS A 134 -4.68 18.89 2.71
C LYS A 134 -5.69 20.03 2.67
N THR A 135 -6.65 20.02 1.75
CA THR A 135 -7.70 21.03 1.68
C THR A 135 -8.59 20.97 2.92
N MET A 136 -8.94 19.77 3.42
CA MET A 136 -9.68 19.63 4.69
C MET A 136 -8.89 20.17 5.89
N LEU A 137 -7.57 19.94 5.95
CA LEU A 137 -6.68 20.47 7.00
C LEU A 137 -6.49 21.99 6.89
N LEU A 138 -6.43 22.51 5.67
CA LEU A 138 -6.31 23.94 5.39
C LEU A 138 -7.60 24.68 5.73
N ASP A 139 -8.77 24.10 5.43
CA ASP A 139 -10.08 24.64 5.82
C ASP A 139 -10.27 24.69 7.34
N THR A 140 -9.71 23.74 8.09
CA THR A 140 -9.66 23.83 9.57
C THR A 140 -8.65 24.85 10.07
N SER A 141 -7.71 25.26 9.22
CA SER A 141 -6.64 26.21 9.50
C SER A 141 -6.88 27.58 8.86
N MET A 142 -8.11 27.89 8.44
CA MET A 142 -8.47 29.20 7.93
C MET A 142 -8.43 30.26 9.05
N ASP A 143 -7.35 31.04 9.01
CA ASP A 143 -7.18 32.42 9.51
C ASP A 143 -8.14 32.88 10.60
N ARG A 144 -7.91 32.43 11.84
CA ARG A 144 -8.10 33.33 12.97
C ARG A 144 -6.85 34.22 13.03
N VAL A 145 -6.98 35.48 12.63
CA VAL A 145 -5.98 36.51 12.94
C VAL A 145 -5.75 36.45 14.44
N MET A 146 -4.58 35.96 14.84
CA MET A 146 -4.25 35.74 16.24
C MET A 146 -4.34 37.08 16.97
N THR A 147 -5.26 37.17 17.92
CA THR A 147 -5.37 38.35 18.79
C THR A 147 -4.11 38.48 19.64
N GLU A 148 -3.76 39.69 20.06
CA GLU A 148 -2.57 39.95 20.87
C GLU A 148 -2.58 39.11 22.17
N GLU A 149 -3.76 38.89 22.75
CA GLU A 149 -3.95 38.06 23.93
C GLU A 149 -3.67 36.57 23.68
N GLU A 150 -4.06 36.06 22.51
CA GLU A 150 -3.76 34.67 22.11
C GLU A 150 -2.25 34.50 21.86
N ALA A 151 -1.60 35.50 21.26
CA ALA A 151 -0.15 35.53 21.06
C ALA A 151 0.60 35.49 22.39
N ILE A 152 0.18 36.32 23.35
CA ILE A 152 0.75 36.36 24.70
C ILE A 152 0.54 35.02 25.42
N LYS A 153 -0.65 34.42 25.33
CA LYS A 153 -0.92 33.10 25.93
C LYS A 153 -0.03 32.01 25.34
N ILE A 154 0.17 32.00 24.02
CA ILE A 154 1.05 31.03 23.36
C ILE A 154 2.50 31.21 23.82
N ILE A 155 3.01 32.45 23.85
CA ILE A 155 4.36 32.74 24.34
C ILE A 155 4.53 32.27 25.79
N GLN A 156 3.57 32.59 26.66
CA GLN A 156 3.61 32.16 28.07
C GLN A 156 3.51 30.63 28.24
N MET A 157 2.68 29.95 27.43
CA MET A 157 2.60 28.49 27.45
C MET A 157 3.91 27.85 26.99
N VAL A 158 4.49 28.35 25.89
CA VAL A 158 5.76 27.86 25.36
C VAL A 158 6.89 28.10 26.37
N GLU A 159 6.92 29.28 27.00
CA GLU A 159 7.92 29.63 28.02
C GLU A 159 7.76 28.77 29.28
N ARG A 160 6.54 28.60 29.81
CA ARG A 160 6.28 27.68 30.95
C ARG A 160 6.66 26.24 30.60
N ALA A 161 6.37 25.79 29.38
CA ALA A 161 6.78 24.47 28.91
C ALA A 161 8.30 24.35 28.77
N TRP A 162 8.97 25.39 28.28
CA TRP A 162 10.43 25.45 28.21
C TRP A 162 11.06 25.40 29.61
N GLN A 163 10.59 26.22 30.54
CA GLN A 163 11.02 26.18 31.94
C GLN A 163 10.73 24.81 32.58
N GLY A 164 9.58 24.21 32.27
CA GLY A 164 9.23 22.85 32.70
C GLY A 164 10.22 21.80 32.17
N ARG A 165 10.60 21.88 30.89
CA ARG A 165 11.63 21.01 30.29
C ARG A 165 13.01 21.22 30.90
N VAL A 166 13.41 22.47 31.14
CA VAL A 166 14.69 22.81 31.80
C VAL A 166 14.72 22.26 33.22
N ARG A 167 13.66 22.49 34.01
CA ARG A 167 13.51 21.92 35.36
C ARG A 167 13.46 20.41 35.35
N ALA A 168 12.77 19.79 34.39
CA ALA A 168 12.72 18.35 34.24
C ALA A 168 14.09 17.76 33.89
N LYS A 169 14.86 18.43 33.02
CA LYS A 169 16.24 18.04 32.68
C LYS A 169 17.14 18.11 33.92
N LEU A 170 17.08 19.20 34.68
CA LEU A 170 17.83 19.35 35.93
C LEU A 170 17.42 18.30 36.97
N ASN A 171 16.12 18.11 37.20
CA ASN A 171 15.60 17.09 38.13
C ASN A 171 15.92 15.66 37.69
N LYS A 172 16.00 15.41 36.38
CA LYS A 172 16.46 14.15 35.81
C LYS A 172 17.93 13.97 36.14
N GLU A 173 18.78 14.96 35.88
CA GLU A 173 20.22 14.91 36.18
C GLU A 173 20.51 14.71 37.67
N ILE A 174 19.78 15.40 38.55
CA ILE A 174 19.83 15.21 40.01
C ILE A 174 19.37 13.80 40.39
N ARG A 175 18.30 13.29 39.78
CA ARG A 175 17.82 11.92 40.02
C ARG A 175 18.81 10.87 39.53
N PHE A 176 19.40 11.03 38.35
CA PHE A 176 20.42 10.13 37.81
C PHE A 176 21.69 10.16 38.67
N SER A 177 22.17 11.33 39.08
CA SER A 177 23.32 11.46 39.99
C SER A 177 23.06 10.81 41.36
N ASN A 178 21.87 11.02 41.94
CA ASN A 178 21.46 10.38 43.20
C ASN A 178 21.20 8.88 43.05
N PHE A 179 20.69 8.44 41.89
CA PHE A 179 20.48 7.04 41.54
C PHE A 179 21.81 6.33 41.36
N ASP A 180 22.77 6.89 40.63
CA ASP A 180 24.13 6.38 40.46
C ASP A 180 24.87 6.30 41.81
N ARG A 181 24.71 7.30 42.68
CA ARG A 181 25.28 7.27 44.04
C ARG A 181 24.66 6.16 44.90
N ARG A 182 23.34 5.95 44.82
CA ARG A 182 22.63 4.88 45.57
C ARG A 182 22.83 3.49 44.95
N HIS A 183 22.98 3.38 43.64
CA HIS A 183 23.27 2.13 42.94
C HIS A 183 24.73 1.71 43.15
N ARG A 184 25.71 2.63 43.07
CA ARG A 184 27.10 2.31 43.45
C ARG A 184 27.23 1.82 44.90
N ALA A 185 26.37 2.29 45.80
CA ALA A 185 26.31 1.81 47.19
C ALA A 185 25.55 0.48 47.39
N LYS A 186 24.63 0.10 46.48
CA LYS A 186 23.82 -1.14 46.56
C LYS A 186 24.30 -2.28 45.66
N THR A 187 25.14 -1.99 44.67
CA THR A 187 25.44 -2.90 43.56
C THR A 187 26.84 -3.47 43.67
N ALA A 188 27.11 -4.20 44.76
CA ALA A 188 28.24 -5.13 44.82
C ALA A 188 27.97 -6.44 44.02
N GLY A 189 26.88 -6.52 43.25
CA GLY A 189 26.42 -7.79 42.64
C GLY A 189 25.72 -7.75 41.27
N SER A 190 25.75 -6.66 40.48
CA SER A 190 25.10 -6.62 39.14
C SER A 190 26.04 -6.22 37.99
N ALA A 191 27.24 -6.80 37.95
CA ALA A 191 28.21 -6.56 36.87
C ALA A 191 27.67 -6.97 35.47
N PHE A 192 26.80 -7.98 35.39
CA PHE A 192 26.33 -8.51 34.11
C PHE A 192 25.44 -7.54 33.32
N ASN A 193 24.47 -6.89 33.98
CA ASN A 193 23.59 -5.92 33.33
C ASN A 193 24.33 -4.64 32.90
N GLU A 194 25.32 -4.23 33.70
CA GLU A 194 26.15 -3.07 33.40
C GLU A 194 27.06 -3.34 32.20
N LEU A 195 27.66 -4.54 32.12
CA LEU A 195 28.42 -4.99 30.95
C LEU A 195 27.57 -5.10 29.68
N ALA A 196 26.32 -5.57 29.79
CA ALA A 196 25.39 -5.63 28.66
C ALA A 196 25.02 -4.23 28.16
N ALA A 197 24.69 -3.30 29.06
CA ALA A 197 24.42 -1.91 28.72
C ALA A 197 25.63 -1.23 28.06
N ILE A 198 26.85 -1.46 28.58
CA ILE A 198 28.09 -0.94 28.00
C ILE A 198 28.30 -1.48 26.58
N ARG A 199 28.04 -2.78 26.32
CA ARG A 199 28.15 -3.36 24.97
C ARG A 199 27.18 -2.71 23.99
N ILE A 200 25.91 -2.55 24.36
CA ILE A 200 24.90 -1.90 23.50
C ILE A 200 25.28 -0.44 23.23
N GLN A 201 25.66 0.31 24.27
CA GLN A 201 26.07 1.70 24.13
C GLN A 201 27.32 1.85 23.26
N LYS A 202 28.29 0.94 23.37
CA LYS A 202 29.51 0.92 22.54
C LYS A 202 29.16 0.72 21.07
N VAL A 203 28.30 -0.24 20.75
CA VAL A 203 27.86 -0.51 19.36
C VAL A 203 27.12 0.71 18.79
N TRP A 204 26.19 1.28 19.56
CA TRP A 204 25.42 2.46 19.14
C TRP A 204 26.30 3.70 18.93
N LYS A 205 27.18 4.01 19.89
CA LYS A 205 28.13 5.13 19.76
C LYS A 205 29.06 4.93 18.56
N GLY A 206 29.50 3.70 18.31
CA GLY A 206 30.29 3.35 17.14
C GLY A 206 29.54 3.56 15.83
N TYR A 207 28.29 3.12 15.73
CA TYR A 207 27.44 3.37 14.55
C TYR A 207 27.23 4.86 14.29
N LEU A 208 26.88 5.61 15.34
CA LEU A 208 26.64 7.05 15.24
C LEU A 208 27.90 7.79 14.78
N GLN A 209 29.06 7.44 15.35
CA GLN A 209 30.33 8.04 14.96
C GLN A 209 30.68 7.69 13.51
N ARG A 210 30.56 6.43 13.08
CA ARG A 210 30.79 6.05 11.68
C ARG A 210 29.89 6.80 10.72
N LYS A 211 28.61 6.99 11.07
CA LYS A 211 27.66 7.78 10.27
C LYS A 211 28.09 9.24 10.17
N LYS A 212 28.46 9.87 11.29
CA LYS A 212 28.98 11.25 11.30
C LYS A 212 30.26 11.40 10.48
N THR A 213 31.20 10.48 10.65
CA THR A 213 32.47 10.47 9.89
C THR A 213 32.21 10.27 8.40
N LYS A 214 31.24 9.42 8.02
CA LYS A 214 30.86 9.27 6.61
C LYS A 214 30.33 10.59 6.05
N ILE A 215 29.41 11.25 6.75
CA ILE A 215 28.86 12.56 6.32
C ILE A 215 29.97 13.60 6.21
N ALA A 216 30.81 13.75 7.24
CA ALA A 216 31.92 14.72 7.22
C ALA A 216 32.92 14.42 6.09
N ARG A 217 33.20 13.14 5.82
CA ARG A 217 34.03 12.73 4.69
C ARG A 217 33.37 13.10 3.36
N ASP A 218 32.08 12.83 3.19
CA ASP A 218 31.34 13.15 1.97
C ASP A 218 31.31 14.68 1.75
N GLU A 219 31.08 15.46 2.80
CA GLU A 219 31.16 16.94 2.80
C GLU A 219 32.57 17.45 2.47
N GLU A 220 33.61 16.84 3.03
CA GLU A 220 35.00 17.18 2.74
C GLU A 220 35.39 16.85 1.29
N MET A 221 34.95 15.71 0.76
CA MET A 221 35.16 15.33 -0.64
C MET A 221 34.48 16.31 -1.60
N ILE A 222 33.31 16.83 -1.21
CA ILE A 222 32.62 17.90 -1.94
C ILE A 222 33.39 19.22 -1.84
N PHE A 223 33.80 19.60 -0.63
CA PHE A 223 34.55 20.85 -0.39
C PHE A 223 35.88 20.89 -1.13
N LEU A 224 36.61 19.77 -1.15
CA LEU A 224 37.88 19.63 -1.88
C LEU A 224 37.69 19.50 -3.40
N GLY A 225 36.46 19.40 -3.89
CA GLY A 225 36.14 19.26 -5.31
C GLY A 225 36.46 17.88 -5.90
N MET A 226 36.66 16.86 -5.06
CA MET A 226 36.86 15.47 -5.51
C MET A 226 35.56 14.79 -5.92
N VAL A 227 34.43 15.23 -5.34
CA VAL A 227 33.07 14.81 -5.69
C VAL A 227 32.23 16.06 -5.92
N MET A 228 31.40 16.09 -6.96
CA MET A 228 30.53 17.24 -7.22
C MET A 228 29.33 17.21 -6.27
N ASP A 229 29.02 18.36 -5.64
CA ASP A 229 27.84 18.49 -4.77
C ASP A 229 26.58 18.04 -5.53
N PRO A 230 25.75 17.16 -4.94
CA PRO A 230 24.48 16.72 -5.54
C PRO A 230 23.58 17.86 -6.03
N LYS A 231 23.68 19.07 -5.44
CA LYS A 231 22.91 20.26 -5.86
C LYS A 231 23.32 20.81 -7.23
N TYR A 232 24.55 20.54 -7.66
CA TYR A 232 25.09 20.98 -8.95
C TYR A 232 25.26 19.82 -9.94
N GLN A 233 24.82 18.61 -9.56
CA GLN A 233 24.67 17.51 -10.51
C GLN A 233 23.58 17.88 -11.51
N VAL A 234 24.02 18.37 -12.67
CA VAL A 234 23.16 18.52 -13.84
C VAL A 234 22.79 17.10 -14.28
N PRO A 235 21.49 16.77 -14.35
CA PRO A 235 21.06 15.47 -14.85
C PRO A 235 21.66 15.22 -16.22
N LEU A 236 22.10 13.99 -16.46
CA LEU A 236 22.65 13.63 -17.78
C LEU A 236 21.57 13.88 -18.84
N SER A 237 21.94 14.19 -20.09
CA SER A 237 20.96 14.41 -21.17
C SER A 237 19.92 13.28 -21.26
N ALA A 238 20.36 12.03 -21.06
CA ALA A 238 19.48 10.87 -21.03
C ALA A 238 18.45 10.89 -19.87
N GLU A 239 18.81 11.44 -18.72
CA GLU A 239 17.89 11.58 -17.58
C GLU A 239 16.86 12.68 -17.85
N ILE A 240 17.27 13.78 -18.48
CA ILE A 240 16.36 14.86 -18.90
C ILE A 240 15.36 14.32 -19.92
N ASP A 241 15.82 13.56 -20.92
CA ASP A 241 14.97 12.95 -21.93
C ASP A 241 13.98 11.94 -21.30
N ALA A 242 14.44 11.11 -20.36
CA ALA A 242 13.60 10.17 -19.64
C ALA A 242 12.52 10.88 -18.80
N GLN A 243 12.87 11.98 -18.12
CA GLN A 243 11.90 12.80 -17.37
C GLN A 243 10.88 13.48 -18.30
N ALA A 244 11.31 13.96 -19.47
CA ALA A 244 10.42 14.54 -20.47
C ALA A 244 9.43 13.48 -21.04
N ILE A 245 9.90 12.24 -21.24
CA ILE A 245 9.04 11.13 -21.65
C ILE A 245 8.02 10.79 -20.56
N ASP A 246 8.45 10.65 -19.30
CA ASP A 246 7.55 10.31 -18.19
C ASP A 246 6.46 11.38 -18.03
N THR A 247 6.84 12.66 -17.98
CA THR A 247 5.88 13.78 -17.89
C THR A 247 4.89 13.80 -19.07
N SER A 248 5.35 13.54 -20.29
CA SER A 248 4.49 13.41 -21.47
C SER A 248 3.48 12.27 -21.32
N ILE A 249 3.91 11.12 -20.80
CA ILE A 249 3.06 9.97 -20.52
C ILE A 249 2.00 10.32 -19.46
N ARG A 250 2.38 11.00 -18.37
CA ARG A 250 1.42 11.45 -17.34
C ARG A 250 0.34 12.34 -17.89
N VAL A 251 0.71 13.31 -18.72
CA VAL A 251 -0.26 14.21 -19.36
C VAL A 251 -1.24 13.44 -20.24
N LYS A 252 -0.74 12.48 -21.04
CA LYS A 252 -1.59 11.63 -21.87
C LYS A 252 -2.50 10.73 -21.04
N GLN A 253 -1.99 10.14 -19.96
CA GLN A 253 -2.75 9.30 -19.03
C GLN A 253 -3.93 10.09 -18.44
N LYS A 254 -3.69 11.31 -17.96
CA LYS A 254 -4.73 12.17 -17.41
C LYS A 254 -5.82 12.50 -18.44
N LYS A 255 -5.42 12.88 -19.66
CA LYS A 255 -6.36 13.17 -20.75
C LYS A 255 -7.22 11.96 -21.12
N HIS A 256 -6.61 10.78 -21.24
CA HIS A 256 -7.35 9.55 -21.57
C HIS A 256 -8.30 9.13 -20.44
N GLU A 257 -7.90 9.36 -19.19
CA GLU A 257 -8.74 9.09 -18.03
C GLU A 257 -9.97 10.00 -18.00
N GLU A 258 -9.81 11.31 -18.28
CA GLU A 258 -10.92 12.25 -18.40
C GLU A 258 -11.89 11.86 -19.53
N VAL A 259 -11.36 11.52 -20.71
CA VAL A 259 -12.19 11.03 -21.84
C VAL A 259 -12.95 9.76 -21.46
N TYR A 260 -12.30 8.85 -20.73
CA TYR A 260 -12.93 7.60 -20.30
C TYR A 260 -14.06 7.83 -19.29
N GLN A 261 -13.89 8.72 -18.30
CA GLN A 261 -14.96 9.07 -17.36
C GLN A 261 -16.15 9.71 -18.08
N ASN A 262 -15.88 10.67 -18.97
CA ASN A 262 -16.94 11.32 -19.74
C ASN A 262 -17.72 10.31 -20.60
N ALA A 263 -17.02 9.35 -21.21
CA ALA A 263 -17.66 8.28 -21.98
C ALA A 263 -18.53 7.36 -21.10
N ILE A 264 -18.10 7.04 -19.87
CA ILE A 264 -18.95 6.29 -18.92
C ILE A 264 -20.22 7.08 -18.63
N ASP A 265 -20.11 8.36 -18.27
CA ASP A 265 -21.26 9.19 -17.91
C ASP A 265 -22.22 9.35 -19.09
N GLU A 266 -21.69 9.51 -20.30
CA GLU A 266 -22.48 9.57 -21.52
C GLU A 266 -23.23 8.27 -21.79
N ILE A 267 -22.55 7.12 -21.71
CA ILE A 267 -23.17 5.80 -21.89
C ILE A 267 -24.24 5.57 -20.81
N LEU A 268 -23.95 5.88 -19.55
CA LEU A 268 -24.92 5.76 -18.45
C LEU A 268 -26.14 6.66 -18.65
N LYS A 269 -25.94 7.86 -19.20
CA LYS A 269 -27.04 8.76 -19.55
C LYS A 269 -27.89 8.19 -20.68
N GLN A 270 -27.27 7.65 -21.73
CA GLN A 270 -27.99 7.00 -22.83
C GLN A 270 -28.79 5.78 -22.36
N ILE A 271 -28.18 4.90 -21.56
CA ILE A 271 -28.87 3.75 -20.95
C ILE A 271 -30.05 4.24 -20.11
N ARG A 272 -29.86 5.27 -19.29
CA ARG A 272 -30.94 5.86 -18.50
C ARG A 272 -32.05 6.39 -19.40
N GLU A 273 -31.76 7.15 -20.45
CA GLU A 273 -32.80 7.72 -21.32
C GLU A 273 -33.58 6.64 -22.08
N MET A 274 -32.92 5.59 -22.55
CA MET A 274 -33.55 4.49 -23.30
C MET A 274 -34.31 3.51 -22.39
N GLU A 275 -33.68 3.06 -21.30
CA GLU A 275 -34.17 1.93 -20.52
C GLU A 275 -34.95 2.36 -19.26
N TRP A 276 -34.92 3.64 -18.87
CA TRP A 276 -35.56 4.10 -17.62
C TRP A 276 -37.02 3.72 -17.52
N ASN A 277 -37.78 3.91 -18.60
CA ASN A 277 -39.20 3.59 -18.60
C ASN A 277 -39.45 2.10 -18.40
N ASP A 278 -38.64 1.24 -19.01
CA ASP A 278 -38.83 -0.20 -18.95
C ASP A 278 -38.31 -0.77 -17.63
N ILE A 279 -37.19 -0.27 -17.11
CA ILE A 279 -36.72 -0.55 -15.74
C ILE A 279 -37.79 -0.10 -14.73
N SER A 280 -38.33 1.12 -14.85
CA SER A 280 -39.35 1.64 -13.95
C SER A 280 -40.63 0.81 -13.98
N LYS A 281 -41.09 0.39 -15.16
CA LYS A 281 -42.25 -0.51 -15.30
C LYS A 281 -41.97 -1.86 -14.66
N THR A 282 -40.80 -2.45 -14.92
CA THR A 282 -40.40 -3.75 -14.38
C THR A 282 -40.36 -3.72 -12.86
N LEU A 283 -39.71 -2.71 -12.27
CA LEU A 283 -39.67 -2.50 -10.82
C LEU A 283 -41.07 -2.31 -10.22
N LYS A 284 -41.92 -1.47 -10.83
CA LYS A 284 -43.31 -1.29 -10.38
C LYS A 284 -44.11 -2.58 -10.46
N ASN A 285 -43.90 -3.38 -11.50
CA ASN A 285 -44.58 -4.66 -11.67
C ASN A 285 -44.13 -5.69 -10.63
N GLN A 286 -42.83 -5.77 -10.32
CA GLN A 286 -42.30 -6.63 -9.24
C GLN A 286 -42.90 -6.24 -7.88
N ILE A 287 -42.97 -4.94 -7.58
CA ILE A 287 -43.62 -4.46 -6.34
C ILE A 287 -45.10 -4.88 -6.33
N ARG A 288 -45.85 -4.62 -7.41
CA ARG A 288 -47.27 -5.02 -7.49
C ARG A 288 -47.45 -6.52 -7.34
N GLN A 289 -46.62 -7.31 -8.00
CA GLN A 289 -46.65 -8.76 -7.92
C GLN A 289 -46.43 -9.23 -6.48
N TRP A 290 -45.44 -8.68 -5.79
CA TRP A 290 -45.21 -8.97 -4.38
C TRP A 290 -46.44 -8.63 -3.50
N PHE A 291 -47.06 -7.46 -3.69
CA PHE A 291 -48.30 -7.10 -2.98
C PHE A 291 -49.44 -8.08 -3.24
N TYR A 292 -49.59 -8.53 -4.49
CA TYR A 292 -50.63 -9.51 -4.85
C TYR A 292 -50.35 -10.90 -4.28
N GLU A 293 -49.11 -11.37 -4.31
CA GLU A 293 -48.68 -12.63 -3.70
C GLU A 293 -48.98 -12.62 -2.20
N CYS A 294 -48.54 -11.58 -1.48
CA CYS A 294 -48.81 -11.44 -0.05
C CYS A 294 -50.31 -11.32 0.25
N ARG A 295 -51.10 -10.62 -0.58
CA ARG A 295 -52.56 -10.55 -0.38
C ARG A 295 -53.24 -11.90 -0.60
N ASN A 296 -52.82 -12.66 -1.61
CA ASN A 296 -53.41 -13.96 -1.89
C ASN A 296 -53.13 -14.95 -0.74
N ASP A 297 -51.97 -14.84 -0.09
CA ASP A 297 -51.57 -15.71 1.02
C ASP A 297 -52.18 -15.27 2.37
N THR A 298 -52.16 -13.97 2.68
CA THR A 298 -52.55 -13.44 4.00
C THR A 298 -53.98 -12.88 4.05
N GLY A 299 -54.63 -12.69 2.90
CA GLY A 299 -55.96 -12.07 2.77
C GLY A 299 -55.98 -10.54 2.91
N LEU A 300 -54.89 -9.93 3.37
CA LEU A 300 -54.69 -8.49 3.57
C LEU A 300 -53.48 -8.00 2.77
N PHE A 301 -53.49 -6.73 2.38
CA PHE A 301 -52.30 -6.12 1.78
C PHE A 301 -51.23 -5.91 2.86
N PRO A 302 -49.98 -6.33 2.62
CA PRO A 302 -48.89 -6.13 3.57
C PRO A 302 -48.46 -4.66 3.63
N ASP A 303 -47.87 -4.24 4.75
CA ASP A 303 -47.09 -3.01 4.80
C ASP A 303 -45.71 -3.21 4.18
N TYR A 304 -45.05 -2.12 3.79
CA TYR A 304 -43.68 -2.19 3.27
C TYR A 304 -42.71 -2.73 4.34
N PRO A 305 -41.73 -3.58 3.97
CA PRO A 305 -40.76 -4.08 4.93
C PRO A 305 -39.97 -2.96 5.61
N THR A 306 -39.76 -3.11 6.91
CA THR A 306 -38.98 -2.15 7.70
C THR A 306 -37.48 -2.28 7.43
N VAL A 307 -36.69 -1.29 7.83
CA VAL A 307 -35.22 -1.29 7.64
C VAL A 307 -34.56 -2.48 8.34
N GLU A 308 -35.10 -2.88 9.50
CA GLU A 308 -34.59 -4.01 10.30
C GLU A 308 -34.85 -5.36 9.63
N GLU A 309 -35.90 -5.47 8.83
CA GLU A 309 -36.22 -6.69 8.06
C GLU A 309 -35.42 -6.81 6.75
N GLY A 310 -34.71 -5.74 6.35
CA GLY A 310 -33.95 -5.66 5.09
C GLY A 310 -34.55 -4.72 4.04
N GLY A 311 -35.64 -4.01 4.39
CA GLY A 311 -36.26 -2.97 3.56
C GLY A 311 -36.73 -3.46 2.19
N SER A 312 -36.67 -2.57 1.20
CA SER A 312 -37.13 -2.85 -0.17
C SER A 312 -36.31 -3.92 -0.90
N ALA A 313 -35.12 -4.29 -0.41
CA ALA A 313 -34.30 -5.32 -1.03
C ALA A 313 -34.99 -6.70 -1.04
N ILE A 314 -35.83 -6.99 -0.05
CA ILE A 314 -36.59 -8.25 0.06
C ILE A 314 -37.58 -8.41 -1.10
N ILE A 315 -38.14 -7.29 -1.59
CA ILE A 315 -39.14 -7.27 -2.66
C ILE A 315 -38.51 -7.66 -4.00
N PHE A 316 -37.21 -7.36 -4.18
CA PHE A 316 -36.47 -7.57 -5.42
C PHE A 316 -35.57 -8.81 -5.39
N ALA A 317 -35.56 -9.58 -4.30
CA ALA A 317 -34.81 -10.82 -4.22
C ALA A 317 -35.42 -11.89 -5.13
N GLU A 318 -34.58 -12.58 -5.92
CA GLU A 318 -35.02 -13.73 -6.72
C GLU A 318 -35.45 -14.87 -5.79
N LYS A 319 -36.76 -15.05 -5.61
CA LYS A 319 -37.30 -16.16 -4.82
C LYS A 319 -37.26 -17.44 -5.65
N THR A 320 -36.63 -18.48 -5.10
CA THR A 320 -36.78 -19.83 -5.65
C THR A 320 -38.22 -20.33 -5.44
N PRO A 321 -38.77 -21.21 -6.30
CA PRO A 321 -40.14 -21.73 -6.17
C PRO A 321 -40.44 -22.38 -4.80
N GLN A 322 -39.40 -22.80 -4.08
CA GLN A 322 -39.47 -23.42 -2.75
C GLN A 322 -39.63 -22.37 -1.63
N GLN A 323 -39.05 -21.17 -1.78
CA GLN A 323 -39.19 -20.09 -0.78
C GLN A 323 -40.58 -19.46 -0.77
N VAL A 324 -41.28 -19.48 -1.91
CA VAL A 324 -42.70 -19.07 -2.00
C VAL A 324 -43.61 -20.02 -1.19
N LYS A 325 -43.21 -21.29 -1.02
CA LYS A 325 -43.92 -22.27 -0.18
C LYS A 325 -43.55 -22.22 1.31
N CYS A 326 -42.38 -21.70 1.67
CA CYS A 326 -41.91 -21.72 3.07
C CYS A 326 -42.46 -20.58 3.93
N ILE A 327 -43.12 -19.58 3.34
CA ILE A 327 -43.92 -18.58 4.08
C ILE A 327 -45.30 -19.17 4.44
N MET A 328 -45.61 -20.39 3.98
CA MET A 328 -46.89 -21.08 4.20
C MET A 328 -46.95 -21.96 5.47
N ASN A 329 -46.08 -21.74 6.47
CA ASN A 329 -46.20 -22.39 7.78
C ASN A 329 -45.95 -21.42 8.94
#